data_AF-A0A1V0US76-F1
#
_entry.id   AF-A0A1V0US76-F1
#
_cell.length_a   1.000
_cell.length_b   1.000
_cell.length_c   1.000
_cell.angle_alpha   90.00
_cell.angle_beta   90.00
_cell.angle_gamma   90.00
#
_symmetry.space_group_name_H-M   'P 1'
#
loop_
_entity.id
_entity.type
_entity.pdbx_description
1 polymer ?
#
loop_
_entity_poly.entity_id
_entity_poly.type
_entity_poly.pdbx_seq_one_letter_code
_entity_poly.pdbx_strand_id
1 'polypeptide(L)'
;MFRGASEGGWSCFQAGPVHALTDLSIAQDQYSTDATTLWLVENRGILTRLSAERNFLRETGSLIVCVDGHLRCVHKRFIHNLLKNSCIRQAIFWSDYDKDGLLIAGEMVEAVSVYPLTLKWICHDHKVIKNWSEYQQYMGALLQEVCLEQELILGKAEDWRRWIIN
;
A
#
# COMPACT_ATOMS: atom_id res chain seq x y z
N MET A 1 6.43 2.39 -7.84
CA MET A 1 5.47 2.38 -8.98
C MET A 1 4.06 2.57 -8.41
N PHE A 2 3.22 3.47 -8.95
CA PHE A 2 1.92 3.83 -8.36
C PHE A 2 0.79 3.90 -9.41
N ARG A 3 -0.48 3.80 -8.99
CA ARG A 3 -1.65 3.94 -9.87
C ARG A 3 -2.85 4.57 -9.13
N GLY A 4 -3.33 5.70 -9.64
CA GLY A 4 -4.44 6.50 -9.10
C GLY A 4 -4.42 7.90 -9.73
N ALA A 5 -5.50 8.68 -9.59
CA ALA A 5 -5.52 10.06 -10.06
C ALA A 5 -4.63 10.92 -9.16
N SER A 6 -3.68 11.65 -9.75
CA SER A 6 -2.87 12.63 -9.01
C SER A 6 -2.61 13.87 -9.84
N GLU A 7 -2.69 15.04 -9.23
CA GLU A 7 -2.37 16.30 -9.93
C GLU A 7 -1.11 16.92 -9.32
N GLY A 8 -0.13 17.22 -10.17
CA GLY A 8 1.06 18.00 -9.83
C GLY A 8 1.20 19.18 -10.80
N GLY A 9 1.79 20.28 -10.34
CA GLY A 9 1.84 21.56 -11.09
C GLY A 9 2.49 21.53 -12.48
N TRP A 10 3.09 20.41 -12.91
CA TRP A 10 3.66 20.20 -14.25
C TRP A 10 3.19 18.90 -14.92
N SER A 11 2.27 18.16 -14.31
CA SER A 11 1.80 16.87 -14.84
C SER A 11 0.39 16.54 -14.35
N CYS A 12 -0.55 16.46 -15.29
CA CYS A 12 -1.93 16.01 -15.06
C CYS A 12 -1.96 14.48 -15.20
N PHE A 13 -2.13 13.74 -14.10
CA PHE A 13 -2.20 12.27 -14.14
C PHE A 13 -3.64 11.79 -14.08
N GLN A 14 -4.16 11.35 -15.22
CA GLN A 14 -5.41 10.61 -15.29
C GLN A 14 -5.20 9.13 -14.93
N ALA A 15 -6.24 8.50 -14.38
CA ALA A 15 -6.24 7.07 -14.03
C ALA A 15 -6.00 6.19 -15.28
N GLY A 16 -4.73 5.85 -15.54
CA GLY A 16 -4.19 5.11 -16.68
C GLY A 16 -3.14 4.06 -16.26
N PRO A 17 -2.40 3.40 -17.18
CA PRO A 17 -1.69 2.14 -16.93
C PRO A 17 -0.56 2.29 -15.90
N VAL A 18 -0.23 1.23 -15.16
CA VAL A 18 0.80 1.16 -14.11
C VAL A 18 2.00 2.09 -14.39
N HIS A 19 2.21 3.12 -13.56
CA HIS A 19 3.24 4.14 -13.79
C HIS A 19 4.40 4.02 -12.79
N ALA A 20 5.63 3.92 -13.30
CA ALA A 20 6.85 3.91 -12.49
C ALA A 20 7.39 5.33 -12.34
N LEU A 21 7.35 5.88 -11.12
CA LEU A 21 8.11 7.09 -10.80
C LEU A 21 9.58 6.74 -10.63
N THR A 22 10.42 7.48 -11.32
CA THR A 22 11.87 7.53 -11.09
C THR A 22 12.17 8.56 -10.00
N ASP A 23 13.28 8.39 -9.29
CA ASP A 23 13.69 9.23 -8.14
C ASP A 23 13.70 10.75 -8.44
N LEU A 24 13.96 11.15 -9.70
CA LEU A 24 13.95 12.55 -10.14
C LEU A 24 12.55 13.19 -10.12
N SER A 25 11.52 12.42 -10.44
CA SER A 25 10.13 12.91 -10.57
C SER A 25 9.51 13.20 -9.20
N ILE A 26 9.87 12.39 -8.20
CA ILE A 26 9.40 12.54 -6.81
C ILE A 26 10.03 13.78 -6.14
N ALA A 27 11.20 14.20 -6.63
CA ALA A 27 11.98 15.27 -6.02
C ALA A 27 11.42 16.69 -6.28
N GLN A 28 10.51 16.88 -7.24
CA GLN A 28 10.08 18.22 -7.68
C GLN A 28 8.56 18.46 -7.61
N ASP A 29 7.73 17.42 -7.50
CA ASP A 29 6.27 17.58 -7.55
C ASP A 29 5.56 17.54 -6.19
N GLN A 30 4.51 18.35 -6.07
CA GLN A 30 3.51 18.28 -5.00
C GLN A 30 2.41 17.31 -5.43
N TYR A 31 2.46 16.07 -4.96
CA TYR A 31 1.46 15.06 -5.28
C TYR A 31 0.21 15.23 -4.41
N SER A 32 -0.96 15.32 -5.02
CA SER A 32 -2.28 15.22 -4.38
C SER A 32 -3.10 14.11 -5.02
N THR A 33 -4.11 13.58 -4.32
CA THR A 33 -5.06 12.61 -4.87
C THR A 33 -6.43 12.75 -4.22
N ASP A 34 -7.49 12.43 -4.97
CA ASP A 34 -8.86 12.30 -4.44
C ASP A 34 -9.11 10.94 -3.76
N ALA A 35 -8.12 10.04 -3.78
CA ALA A 35 -8.21 8.75 -3.11
C ALA A 35 -8.37 8.92 -1.58
N THR A 36 -9.22 8.09 -0.99
CA THR A 36 -9.46 8.04 0.46
C THR A 36 -8.72 6.88 1.12
N THR A 37 -8.29 5.90 0.33
CA THR A 37 -7.63 4.67 0.78
C THR A 37 -6.24 4.57 0.13
N LEU A 38 -5.20 4.51 0.96
CA LEU A 38 -3.83 4.26 0.49
C LEU A 38 -3.47 2.79 0.72
N TRP A 39 -2.94 2.13 -0.31
CA TRP A 39 -2.35 0.80 -0.19
C TRP A 39 -0.84 0.92 -0.31
N LEU A 40 -0.12 0.46 0.71
CA LEU A 40 1.33 0.33 0.70
C LEU A 40 1.64 -1.16 0.55
N VAL A 41 2.18 -1.52 -0.61
CA VAL A 41 2.46 -2.91 -0.96
C VAL A 41 3.94 -3.10 -1.24
N GLU A 42 4.48 -4.23 -0.82
CA GLU A 42 5.86 -4.57 -1.11
C GLU A 42 6.00 -5.11 -2.54
N ASN A 43 5.12 -6.06 -2.90
CA ASN A 43 5.29 -6.89 -4.07
C ASN A 43 4.63 -6.29 -5.33
N ARG A 44 5.40 -6.25 -6.44
CA ARG A 44 4.90 -5.80 -7.76
C ARG A 44 3.75 -6.67 -8.31
N GLY A 45 3.70 -7.95 -7.95
CA GLY A 45 2.61 -8.86 -8.31
C GLY A 45 1.27 -8.40 -7.75
N ILE A 46 1.25 -7.96 -6.49
CA ILE A 46 0.08 -7.40 -5.82
C ILE A 46 -0.39 -6.13 -6.53
N LEU A 47 0.52 -5.18 -6.77
CA LEU A 47 0.23 -3.95 -7.51
C LEU A 47 -0.39 -4.25 -8.88
N THR A 48 0.23 -5.18 -9.62
CA THR A 48 -0.19 -5.55 -10.98
C THR A 48 -1.58 -6.19 -10.97
N ARG A 49 -1.84 -7.09 -10.03
CA ARG A 49 -3.12 -7.80 -9.91
C ARG A 49 -4.26 -6.87 -9.53
N LEU A 50 -4.07 -6.03 -8.50
CA LEU A 50 -5.07 -5.02 -8.12
C LEU A 50 -5.31 -3.99 -9.25
N SER A 51 -4.27 -3.68 -10.03
CA SER A 51 -4.39 -2.79 -11.18
C SER A 51 -5.04 -3.46 -12.40
N ALA A 52 -4.90 -4.77 -12.57
CA ALA A 52 -5.56 -5.49 -13.65
C ALA A 52 -7.09 -5.50 -13.47
N GLU A 53 -7.56 -5.43 -12.23
CA GLU A 53 -8.98 -5.38 -11.91
C GLU A 53 -9.61 -4.07 -12.42
N ARG A 54 -10.55 -4.22 -13.36
CA ARG A 54 -11.19 -3.08 -14.02
C ARG A 54 -11.93 -2.24 -12.99
N ASN A 55 -11.73 -0.93 -13.06
CA ASN A 55 -12.38 0.10 -12.23
C ASN A 55 -12.20 -0.03 -10.70
N PHE A 56 -11.59 -1.08 -10.17
CA PHE A 56 -11.47 -1.31 -8.72
C PHE A 56 -10.88 -0.12 -7.96
N LEU A 57 -9.76 0.42 -8.44
CA LEU A 57 -9.10 1.56 -7.80
C LEU A 57 -9.98 2.82 -7.78
N ARG A 58 -10.70 3.07 -8.87
CA ARG A 58 -11.59 4.22 -8.99
C ARG A 58 -12.85 4.03 -8.15
N GLU A 59 -13.48 2.86 -8.19
CA GLU A 59 -14.70 2.54 -7.43
C GLU A 59 -14.47 2.56 -5.92
N THR A 60 -13.27 2.17 -5.48
CA THR A 60 -12.94 2.08 -4.06
C THR A 60 -12.22 3.32 -3.52
N GLY A 61 -11.95 4.32 -4.38
CA GLY A 61 -11.13 5.48 -4.01
C GLY A 61 -9.74 5.07 -3.50
N SER A 62 -9.16 4.05 -4.11
CA SER A 62 -7.87 3.48 -3.72
C SER A 62 -6.73 4.00 -4.57
N LEU A 63 -5.63 4.34 -3.91
CA LEU A 63 -4.32 4.58 -4.50
C LEU A 63 -3.37 3.50 -4.02
N ILE A 64 -2.67 2.82 -4.93
CA ILE A 64 -1.66 1.81 -4.58
C ILE A 64 -0.26 2.36 -4.85
N VAL A 65 0.61 2.19 -3.86
CA VAL A 65 2.03 2.52 -3.91
C VAL A 65 2.83 1.25 -3.61
N CYS A 66 3.57 0.79 -4.62
CA CYS A 66 4.52 -0.31 -4.45
C CYS A 66 5.89 0.23 -4.07
N VAL A 67 6.42 -0.20 -2.92
CA VAL A 67 7.72 0.23 -2.38
C VAL A 67 8.89 -0.66 -2.83
N ASP A 68 8.60 -1.86 -3.36
CA ASP A 68 9.57 -2.75 -4.00
C ASP A 68 10.82 -2.99 -3.14
N GLY A 69 10.59 -3.51 -1.93
CA GLY A 69 11.59 -3.68 -0.87
C GLY A 69 11.56 -2.57 0.19
N HIS A 70 12.70 -2.37 0.87
CA HIS A 70 12.84 -1.37 1.95
C HIS A 70 12.54 0.07 1.52
N LEU A 71 11.93 0.83 2.44
CA LEU A 71 11.56 2.22 2.21
C LEU A 71 12.78 3.13 2.26
N ARG A 72 13.12 3.68 1.09
CA ARG A 72 14.13 4.72 0.93
C ARG A 72 13.57 6.10 1.31
N CYS A 73 14.46 7.06 1.55
CA CYS A 73 14.07 8.45 1.87
C CYS A 73 13.10 9.05 0.84
N VAL A 74 13.26 8.71 -0.44
CA VAL A 74 12.38 9.16 -1.52
C VAL A 74 10.95 8.63 -1.36
N HIS A 75 10.78 7.35 -1.00
CA HIS A 75 9.48 6.76 -0.71
C HIS A 75 8.81 7.45 0.48
N LYS A 76 9.55 7.64 1.58
CA LYS A 76 9.03 8.33 2.77
C LYS A 76 8.57 9.75 2.42
N ARG A 77 9.39 10.51 1.68
CA ARG A 77 9.05 11.89 1.27
C ARG A 77 7.82 11.95 0.36
N PHE A 78 7.70 11.02 -0.59
CA PHE A 78 6.52 10.89 -1.44
C PHE A 78 5.25 10.64 -0.60
N ILE A 79 5.30 9.65 0.29
CA ILE A 79 4.17 9.30 1.17
C ILE A 79 3.77 10.50 2.04
N HIS A 80 4.74 11.21 2.63
CA HIS A 80 4.46 12.40 3.43
C HIS A 80 3.80 13.51 2.62
N ASN A 81 4.30 13.80 1.41
CA ASN A 81 3.72 14.82 0.53
C ASN A 81 2.28 14.45 0.14
N LEU A 82 2.07 13.19 -0.25
CA LEU A 82 0.77 12.65 -0.61
C LEU A 82 -0.24 12.77 0.54
N LEU A 83 0.12 12.30 1.74
CA LEU A 83 -0.77 12.32 2.91
C LEU A 83 -1.06 13.74 3.41
N LYS A 84 -0.12 14.67 3.25
CA LYS A 84 -0.32 16.07 3.64
C LYS A 84 -1.31 16.81 2.73
N ASN A 85 -1.35 16.44 1.45
CA ASN A 85 -2.08 17.19 0.42
C ASN A 85 -3.35 16.47 -0.08
N SER A 86 -3.74 15.36 0.55
CA SER A 86 -4.84 14.49 0.08
C SER A 86 -5.80 14.14 1.20
N CYS A 87 -7.02 13.70 0.85
CA CYS A 87 -8.05 13.29 1.82
C CYS A 87 -7.99 11.81 2.21
N ILE A 88 -6.78 11.24 2.29
CA ILE A 88 -6.58 9.83 2.68
C ILE A 88 -6.95 9.66 4.16
N ARG A 89 -7.78 8.65 4.45
CA ARG A 89 -8.32 8.37 5.79
C ARG A 89 -7.84 7.03 6.35
N GLN A 90 -7.40 6.13 5.48
CA GLN A 90 -6.91 4.81 5.86
C GLN A 90 -5.71 4.39 5.03
N ALA A 91 -4.83 3.59 5.64
CA ALA A 91 -3.70 2.94 5.00
C ALA A 91 -3.79 1.43 5.19
N ILE A 92 -3.69 0.69 4.09
CA ILE A 92 -3.67 -0.77 4.06
C ILE A 92 -2.26 -1.22 3.68
N PHE A 93 -1.67 -2.07 4.51
CA PHE A 93 -0.32 -2.60 4.33
C PHE A 93 -0.38 -4.05 3.88
N TRP A 94 0.39 -4.36 2.84
CA TRP A 94 0.51 -5.72 2.35
C TRP A 94 1.96 -6.02 1.93
N SER A 95 2.68 -6.68 2.82
CA SER A 95 4.03 -7.19 2.60
C SER A 95 3.99 -8.68 2.28
N ASP A 96 5.13 -9.22 1.84
CA ASP A 96 5.32 -10.65 1.84
C ASP A 96 5.35 -11.18 3.29
N TYR A 97 5.05 -12.47 3.47
CA TYR A 97 4.89 -13.11 4.78
C TYR A 97 6.18 -13.78 5.26
N ASP A 98 7.30 -13.08 5.10
CA ASP A 98 8.61 -13.52 5.57
C ASP A 98 9.22 -12.51 6.57
N LYS A 99 10.49 -12.72 6.94
CA LYS A 99 11.19 -11.86 7.90
C LYS A 99 11.41 -10.45 7.35
N ASP A 100 11.72 -10.32 6.06
CA ASP A 100 12.00 -9.05 5.43
C ASP A 100 10.70 -8.26 5.21
N GLY A 101 9.62 -8.95 4.82
CA GLY A 101 8.29 -8.37 4.72
C GLY A 101 7.78 -7.79 6.05
N LEU A 102 8.07 -8.43 7.18
CA LEU A 102 7.77 -7.86 8.50
C LEU A 102 8.55 -6.55 8.76
N LEU A 103 9.84 -6.50 8.40
CA LEU A 103 10.65 -5.29 8.54
C LEU A 103 10.11 -4.16 7.65
N ILE A 104 9.80 -4.47 6.39
CA ILE A 104 9.26 -3.54 5.42
C ILE A 104 7.89 -3.00 5.86
N ALA A 105 7.01 -3.87 6.37
CA ALA A 105 5.73 -3.43 6.94
C ALA A 105 5.93 -2.45 8.10
N GLY A 106 6.95 -2.65 8.94
CA GLY A 106 7.30 -1.73 10.02
C GLY A 106 7.75 -0.36 9.51
N GLU A 107 8.60 -0.33 8.47
CA GLU A 107 9.03 0.90 7.83
C GLU A 107 7.87 1.66 7.18
N MET A 108 6.93 0.95 6.53
CA MET A 108 5.72 1.55 5.96
C MET A 108 4.86 2.22 7.03
N VAL A 109 4.69 1.55 8.18
CA VAL A 109 3.88 2.05 9.29
C VAL A 109 4.53 3.27 9.91
N GLU A 110 5.84 3.24 10.14
CA GLU A 110 6.60 4.39 10.61
C GLU A 110 6.36 5.61 9.71
N ALA A 111 6.42 5.43 8.38
CA ALA A 111 6.24 6.51 7.41
C ALA A 111 4.84 7.18 7.44
N VAL A 112 3.80 6.49 7.93
CA VAL A 112 2.44 7.04 7.97
C VAL A 112 1.92 7.29 9.40
N SER A 113 2.61 6.80 10.42
CA SER A 113 2.21 6.85 11.84
C SER A 113 1.95 8.25 12.39
N VAL A 114 2.55 9.28 11.79
CA VAL A 114 2.38 10.69 12.19
C VAL A 114 1.05 11.29 11.73
N TYR A 115 0.29 10.58 10.89
CA TYR A 115 -1.01 11.02 10.38
C TYR A 115 -2.16 10.25 11.06
N PRO A 116 -3.33 10.88 11.26
CA PRO A 116 -4.48 10.25 11.89
C PRO A 116 -5.22 9.33 10.92
N LEU A 117 -4.60 8.19 10.57
CA LEU A 117 -5.14 7.20 9.63
C LEU A 117 -5.63 5.95 10.35
N THR A 118 -6.66 5.31 9.80
CA THR A 118 -6.97 3.91 10.15
C THR A 118 -5.95 3.01 9.48
N LEU A 119 -5.17 2.27 10.28
CA LEU A 119 -4.12 1.37 9.81
C LEU A 119 -4.64 -0.07 9.76
N LYS A 120 -4.35 -0.79 8.66
CA LYS A 120 -4.85 -2.15 8.40
C LYS A 120 -3.76 -3.00 7.77
N TRP A 121 -3.52 -4.20 8.29
CA TRP A 121 -2.54 -5.14 7.75
C TRP A 121 -3.23 -6.39 7.25
N ILE A 122 -2.92 -6.78 6.02
CA ILE A 122 -3.48 -7.99 5.40
C ILE A 122 -2.68 -9.21 5.88
N CYS A 123 -3.37 -10.16 6.48
CA CYS A 123 -2.82 -11.42 6.99
C CYS A 123 -2.85 -12.52 5.92
N HIS A 124 -2.01 -13.55 6.04
CA HIS A 124 -1.92 -14.62 5.01
C HIS A 124 -3.24 -15.40 4.87
N ASP A 125 -4.08 -15.39 5.90
CA ASP A 125 -5.39 -16.05 5.97
C ASP A 125 -6.54 -15.09 5.61
N HIS A 126 -6.24 -13.97 4.93
CA HIS A 126 -7.18 -12.94 4.50
C HIS A 126 -7.84 -12.15 5.64
N LYS A 127 -7.37 -12.31 6.89
CA LYS A 127 -7.79 -11.45 8.01
C LYS A 127 -7.14 -10.08 7.92
N VAL A 128 -7.77 -9.12 8.58
CA VAL A 128 -7.27 -7.74 8.69
C VAL A 128 -7.00 -7.43 10.16
N ILE A 129 -5.74 -7.22 10.49
CA ILE A 129 -5.33 -6.72 11.80
C ILE A 129 -5.29 -5.18 11.72
N LYS A 130 -5.62 -4.49 12.82
CA LYS A 130 -5.65 -3.01 12.89
C LYS A 130 -4.67 -2.44 13.92
N ASN A 131 -3.89 -3.29 14.56
CA ASN A 131 -2.90 -2.90 15.54
C ASN A 131 -1.53 -3.45 15.13
N TRP A 132 -0.52 -2.57 15.10
CA TRP A 132 0.83 -2.98 14.71
C TRP A 132 1.42 -4.07 15.62
N SER A 133 1.25 -3.95 16.94
CA SER A 133 1.76 -4.93 17.90
C SER A 133 1.12 -6.31 17.69
N GLU A 134 -0.19 -6.34 17.44
CA GLU A 134 -0.92 -7.58 17.13
C GLU A 134 -0.42 -8.20 15.82
N TYR A 135 -0.16 -7.38 14.80
CA TYR A 135 0.39 -7.86 13.53
C TYR A 135 1.82 -8.41 13.69
N GLN A 136 2.67 -7.75 14.48
CA GLN A 136 4.01 -8.24 14.78
C GLN A 136 3.98 -9.59 15.50
N GLN A 137 3.09 -9.77 16.46
CA GLN A 137 2.92 -11.05 17.18
C GLN A 137 2.43 -12.15 16.23
N TYR A 138 1.44 -11.83 15.40
CA TYR A 138 0.91 -12.74 14.38
C TYR A 138 2.01 -13.20 13.41
N MET A 139 2.78 -12.25 12.86
CA MET A 139 3.90 -12.56 11.97
C MET A 139 4.98 -13.36 12.70
N GLY A 140 5.27 -13.05 13.96
CA GLY A 140 6.24 -13.80 14.78
C GLY A 140 5.86 -15.28 14.95
N ALA A 141 4.57 -15.57 15.14
CA ALA A 141 4.06 -16.94 15.19
C ALA A 141 4.08 -17.61 13.80
N LEU A 142 3.61 -16.91 12.77
CA LEU A 142 3.56 -17.40 11.40
C LEU A 142 4.93 -17.87 10.89
N LEU A 143 5.97 -17.06 11.14
CA LEU A 143 7.34 -17.32 10.70
C LEU A 143 7.98 -18.54 11.36
N GLN A 144 7.38 -19.07 12.43
CA GLN A 144 7.83 -20.29 13.10
C GLN A 144 7.13 -21.55 12.56
N GLU A 145 5.94 -21.40 11.99
CA GLU A 145 5.03 -22.54 11.77
C GLU A 145 4.84 -22.93 10.29
N VAL A 146 5.01 -22.01 9.32
CA VAL A 146 4.46 -22.24 7.98
C VAL A 146 5.48 -22.06 6.84
N CYS A 147 5.50 -23.02 5.91
CA CYS A 147 6.06 -22.87 4.57
C CYS A 147 4.88 -22.54 3.63
N LEU A 148 4.69 -21.26 3.30
CA LEU A 148 3.52 -20.75 2.58
C LEU A 148 3.66 -20.86 1.05
N GLU A 149 2.60 -21.32 0.36
CA GLU A 149 2.48 -21.22 -1.10
C GLU A 149 1.87 -19.87 -1.52
N GLN A 150 2.52 -19.16 -2.45
CA GLN A 150 2.22 -17.77 -2.80
C GLN A 150 0.86 -17.55 -3.51
N GLU A 151 0.30 -18.53 -4.22
CA GLU A 151 -0.95 -18.35 -4.99
C GLU A 151 -2.21 -18.20 -4.12
N LEU A 152 -2.23 -18.80 -2.93
CA LEU A 152 -3.36 -18.77 -1.98
C LEU A 152 -3.58 -17.38 -1.34
N ILE A 153 -2.55 -16.53 -1.39
CA ILE A 153 -2.46 -15.32 -0.59
C ILE A 153 -3.07 -14.11 -1.31
N LEU A 154 -3.01 -14.07 -2.65
CA LEU A 154 -3.37 -12.90 -3.45
C LEU A 154 -4.87 -12.54 -3.45
N GLY A 155 -5.75 -13.47 -3.04
CA GLY A 155 -7.19 -13.22 -2.94
C GLY A 155 -7.87 -12.82 -4.26
N LYS A 156 -9.13 -12.39 -4.16
CA LYS A 156 -9.97 -11.90 -5.27
C LYS A 156 -10.49 -10.50 -4.95
N ALA A 157 -11.05 -9.83 -5.95
CA ALA A 157 -11.57 -8.47 -5.82
C ALA A 157 -12.61 -8.29 -4.70
N GLU A 158 -13.38 -9.34 -4.38
CA GLU A 158 -14.31 -9.35 -3.25
C GLU A 158 -13.59 -9.27 -1.90
N ASP A 159 -12.47 -9.99 -1.74
CA ASP A 159 -11.62 -9.96 -0.54
C ASP A 159 -11.09 -8.55 -0.32
N TRP A 160 -10.54 -7.95 -1.38
CA TRP A 160 -9.95 -6.62 -1.31
C TRP A 160 -10.98 -5.56 -0.95
N ARG A 161 -12.20 -5.62 -1.51
CA ARG A 161 -13.30 -4.71 -1.12
C ARG A 161 -13.67 -4.88 0.36
N ARG A 162 -13.69 -6.12 0.87
CA ARG A 162 -13.97 -6.39 2.30
C ARG A 162 -12.89 -5.79 3.20
N TRP A 163 -11.62 -5.83 2.82
CA TRP A 163 -10.53 -5.24 3.60
C TRP A 163 -10.57 -3.72 3.67
N ILE A 164 -11.11 -3.06 2.65
CA ILE A 164 -11.30 -1.60 2.68
C ILE A 164 -12.39 -1.20 3.69
N ILE A 165 -13.46 -2.00 3.79
CA ILE A 165 -14.59 -1.73 4.68
C ILE A 165 -14.26 -2.10 6.13
N ASN A 166 -13.77 -3.31 6.34
CA ASN A 166 -13.42 -3.86 7.66
C ASN A 166 -12.20 -3.16 8.22
#